data_AF-A0AAW0KG46-F1
#
_entry.id   AF-A0AAW0KG46-F1
#
_cell.length_a   1.000
_cell.length_b   1.000
_cell.length_c   1.000
_cell.angle_alpha   90.00
_cell.angle_beta   90.00
_cell.angle_gamma   90.00
#
_symmetry.space_group_name_H-M   'P 1'
#
loop_
_entity.id
_entity.type
_entity.pdbx_description
1 polymer ?
#
loop_
_entity_poly.entity_id
_entity_poly.type
_entity_poly.pdbx_seq_one_letter_code
_entity_poly.pdbx_strand_id
1 'polypeptide(L)'
;MTVKTHLKLVILYLLILACFTHRCKSLCRFSSSENLRDGEIKGMFVFGSSLVDNGNNNFLDTKAKADYLPYGIDFPNGSSGRFTNGKNVVDLLVNSLSFLP
;
A
#
# COMPACT_ATOMS: atom_id res chain seq x y z
N MET A 1 27.90 51.18 -13.80
CA MET A 1 26.72 50.47 -14.37
C MET A 1 26.53 49.06 -13.81
N THR A 2 27.49 48.56 -13.03
CA THR A 2 27.61 47.16 -12.56
C THR A 2 26.75 46.84 -11.32
N VAL A 3 26.55 47.79 -10.39
CA VAL A 3 25.79 47.52 -9.16
C VAL A 3 24.30 47.29 -9.41
N LYS A 4 23.69 48.02 -10.35
CA LYS A 4 22.27 47.83 -10.74
C LYS A 4 22.05 46.51 -11.48
N THR A 5 23.02 46.02 -12.25
CA THR A 5 22.92 44.72 -12.93
C THR A 5 23.12 43.56 -11.95
N HIS A 6 24.05 43.67 -11.00
CA HIS A 6 24.19 42.68 -9.93
C HIS A 6 22.95 42.60 -9.04
N LEU A 7 22.33 43.74 -8.70
CA LEU A 7 21.10 43.75 -7.92
C LEU A 7 19.93 43.05 -8.64
N LYS A 8 19.81 43.25 -9.96
CA LYS A 8 18.81 42.54 -10.77
C LYS A 8 19.05 41.04 -10.83
N LEU A 9 20.32 40.61 -10.93
CA LEU A 9 20.71 39.19 -10.94
C LEU A 9 20.43 38.51 -9.59
N VAL A 10 20.71 39.19 -8.47
CA VAL A 10 20.42 38.67 -7.13
C VAL A 10 18.91 38.54 -6.90
N ILE A 11 18.12 39.53 -7.30
CA ILE A 11 16.65 39.48 -7.19
C ILE A 11 16.10 38.34 -8.04
N LEU A 12 16.58 38.17 -9.28
CA LEU A 12 16.15 37.08 -10.15
C LEU A 12 16.48 35.70 -9.55
N TYR A 13 17.67 35.53 -8.97
CA TYR A 13 18.08 34.30 -8.31
C TYR A 13 17.21 33.96 -7.08
N LEU A 14 16.87 34.97 -6.26
CA LEU A 14 15.99 34.79 -5.09
C LEU A 14 14.56 34.43 -5.51
N LEU A 15 14.04 35.00 -6.60
CA LEU A 15 12.72 34.66 -7.15
C LEU A 15 12.67 33.23 -7.71
N ILE A 16 13.74 32.77 -8.34
CA ILE A 16 13.87 31.40 -8.83
C ILE A 16 13.86 30.42 -7.63
N LEU A 17 14.69 30.66 -6.61
CA LEU A 17 14.72 29.84 -5.39
C LEU A 17 13.36 29.79 -4.69
N ALA A 18 12.65 30.92 -4.58
CA ALA A 18 11.29 30.98 -4.02
C ALA A 18 10.27 30.18 -4.85
N CYS A 19 10.43 30.13 -6.18
CA CYS A 19 9.58 29.33 -7.06
C CYS A 19 9.83 27.82 -6.92
N PHE A 20 11.08 27.41 -6.68
CA PHE A 20 11.44 26.02 -6.41
C PHE A 20 10.95 25.55 -5.03
N THR A 21 10.96 26.40 -4.00
CA THR A 21 10.42 26.05 -2.67
C THR A 21 8.88 26.01 -2.62
N HIS A 22 8.19 26.80 -3.44
CA HIS A 22 6.73 26.77 -3.55
C HIS A 22 6.19 25.53 -4.26
N ARG A 23 6.94 24.96 -5.22
CA ARG A 23 6.50 23.79 -6.01
C ARG A 23 6.56 22.48 -5.20
N CYS A 24 7.37 22.42 -4.14
CA CYS A 24 7.51 21.23 -3.29
C CYS A 24 6.39 21.07 -2.25
N LYS A 25 5.68 22.15 -1.89
CA LYS A 25 4.52 22.07 -0.97
C LYS A 25 3.22 21.63 -1.65
N SER A 26 3.13 21.76 -2.98
CA SER A 26 1.92 21.40 -3.73
C SER A 26 1.90 19.95 -4.20
N LEU A 27 3.06 19.31 -4.41
CA LEU A 27 3.13 17.89 -4.80
C LEU A 27 3.23 16.92 -3.61
N CYS A 28 3.63 17.40 -2.43
CA CYS A 28 3.65 16.59 -1.20
C CYS A 28 2.48 16.93 -0.26
N ARG A 29 1.32 17.33 -0.80
CA ARG A 29 0.04 17.07 -0.10
C ARG A 29 -0.47 15.73 -0.58
N PHE A 30 -0.01 14.66 0.06
CA PHE A 30 -0.83 13.47 0.21
C PHE A 30 -2.04 13.92 1.04
N SER A 31 -3.08 14.37 0.35
CA SER A 31 -4.35 14.76 0.96
C SER A 31 -5.03 13.49 1.44
N SER A 32 -4.70 13.06 2.65
CA SER A 32 -5.63 12.27 3.44
C SER A 32 -6.83 13.13 3.81
N SER A 33 -8.03 12.57 3.62
CA SER A 33 -9.36 13.05 4.09
C SER A 33 -9.98 14.24 3.35
N GLU A 34 -11.26 14.26 2.93
CA GLU A 34 -12.37 13.29 2.87
C GLU A 34 -13.35 13.73 1.76
N ASN A 35 -14.08 12.78 1.17
CA ASN A 35 -15.54 12.82 0.92
C ASN A 35 -15.90 11.71 -0.09
N LEU A 36 -15.74 10.46 0.33
CA LEU A 36 -16.57 9.43 -0.23
C LEU A 36 -17.72 9.26 0.77
N ARG A 37 -18.95 9.47 0.32
CA ARG A 37 -20.05 8.65 0.84
C ARG A 37 -19.77 7.23 0.32
N ASP A 38 -18.68 6.64 0.82
CA ASP A 38 -18.13 5.41 0.29
C ASP A 38 -19.06 4.32 0.77
N GLY A 39 -19.61 3.56 -0.16
CA GLY A 39 -20.38 2.39 0.20
C GLY A 39 -19.50 1.52 1.09
N GLU A 40 -19.86 1.41 2.36
CA GLU A 40 -19.19 0.54 3.31
C GLU A 40 -19.08 -0.85 2.66
N ILE A 41 -17.85 -1.28 2.36
CA ILE A 41 -17.64 -2.56 1.70
C ILE A 41 -18.02 -3.66 2.71
N LYS A 42 -19.18 -4.29 2.50
CA LYS A 42 -19.74 -5.27 3.44
C LYS A 42 -19.06 -6.64 3.40
N GLY A 43 -18.31 -6.94 2.35
CA GLY A 43 -17.62 -8.23 2.20
C GLY A 43 -16.93 -8.36 0.86
N MET A 44 -16.00 -9.32 0.77
CA MET A 44 -15.33 -9.72 -0.46
C MET A 44 -15.51 -11.21 -0.67
N PHE A 45 -16.03 -11.60 -1.84
CA PHE A 45 -16.08 -12.99 -2.26
C PHE A 45 -14.87 -13.31 -3.11
N VAL A 46 -14.10 -14.32 -2.70
CA VAL A 46 -12.81 -14.66 -3.29
C VAL A 46 -12.92 -16.04 -3.92
N PHE A 47 -12.68 -16.09 -5.22
CA PHE A 47 -12.65 -17.33 -6.01
C PHE A 47 -11.26 -17.51 -6.59
N GLY A 48 -10.74 -18.74 -6.57
CA GLY A 48 -9.46 -19.05 -7.17
C GLY A 48 -8.87 -20.37 -6.70
N SER A 49 -7.56 -20.47 -6.83
CA SER A 49 -6.76 -21.64 -6.46
C SER A 49 -5.86 -21.34 -5.26
N SER A 50 -4.72 -22.02 -5.15
CA SER A 50 -3.73 -21.85 -4.09
C SER A 50 -3.27 -20.41 -3.86
N LEU A 51 -3.26 -19.56 -4.89
CA LEU A 51 -2.83 -18.16 -4.79
C LEU A 51 -3.70 -17.30 -3.86
N VAL A 52 -4.96 -17.71 -3.65
CA VAL A 52 -5.93 -16.99 -2.84
C VAL A 52 -6.45 -17.83 -1.67
N ASP A 53 -6.02 -19.09 -1.55
CA ASP A 53 -6.41 -19.97 -0.45
C ASP A 53 -5.82 -19.45 0.87
N ASN A 54 -6.68 -19.31 1.87
CA ASN A 54 -6.35 -18.88 3.22
C ASN A 54 -6.30 -20.05 4.23
N GLY A 55 -6.40 -21.29 3.75
CA GLY A 55 -6.42 -22.51 4.55
C GLY A 55 -7.70 -23.35 4.41
N ASN A 56 -8.55 -23.05 3.43
CA ASN A 56 -9.79 -23.79 3.17
C ASN A 56 -9.52 -25.28 2.94
N ASN A 57 -8.44 -25.62 2.26
CA ASN A 57 -8.11 -27.02 1.96
C ASN A 57 -7.78 -27.86 3.20
N ASN A 58 -7.45 -27.25 4.35
CA ASN A 58 -7.19 -27.99 5.58
C ASN A 58 -8.44 -28.76 6.06
N PHE A 59 -9.63 -28.26 5.70
CA PHE A 59 -10.93 -28.83 6.05
C PHE A 59 -11.47 -29.83 5.01
N LEU A 60 -10.73 -30.07 3.92
CA LEU A 60 -11.11 -31.00 2.86
C LEU A 60 -10.23 -32.27 2.90
N ASP A 61 -10.77 -33.38 2.39
CA ASP A 61 -9.99 -34.59 2.16
C ASP A 61 -9.21 -34.49 0.84
N THR A 62 -8.10 -33.75 0.90
CA THR A 62 -7.23 -33.48 -0.25
C THR A 62 -5.77 -33.48 0.17
N LYS A 63 -4.89 -33.79 -0.79
CA LYS A 63 -3.44 -33.63 -0.62
C LYS A 63 -2.97 -32.19 -0.84
N ALA A 64 -3.83 -31.32 -1.38
CA ALA A 64 -3.51 -29.92 -1.64
C ALA A 64 -3.62 -29.08 -0.36
N LYS A 65 -2.83 -29.40 0.67
CA LYS A 65 -2.76 -28.63 1.92
C LYS A 65 -1.45 -27.87 1.99
N ALA A 66 -1.43 -26.78 2.75
CA ALA A 66 -0.24 -25.97 3.01
C ALA A 66 -0.09 -25.71 4.52
N ASP A 67 -0.41 -26.72 5.32
CA ASP A 67 -0.31 -26.77 6.78
C ASP A 67 1.01 -27.41 7.26
N TYR A 68 2.08 -27.25 6.48
CA TYR A 68 3.40 -27.79 6.75
C TYR A 68 4.51 -26.86 6.25
N LEU A 69 5.73 -27.03 6.79
CA LEU A 69 6.89 -26.24 6.38
C LEU A 69 7.28 -26.52 4.90
N PRO A 70 7.67 -25.51 4.11
CA PRO A 70 8.09 -24.17 4.54
C PRO A 70 6.96 -23.12 4.63
N TYR A 71 5.70 -23.50 4.38
CA TYR A 71 4.59 -22.54 4.34
C TYR A 71 4.31 -21.92 5.71
N GLY A 72 4.01 -20.62 5.70
CA GLY A 72 3.78 -19.82 6.90
C GLY A 72 4.99 -19.61 7.82
N ILE A 73 6.22 -19.83 7.35
CA ILE A 73 7.44 -19.59 8.17
C ILE A 73 7.58 -18.13 8.63
N ASP A 74 6.99 -17.16 7.92
CA ASP A 74 7.00 -15.75 8.31
C ASP A 74 5.82 -15.37 9.22
N PHE A 75 4.86 -16.29 9.47
CA PHE A 75 3.78 -16.06 10.43
C PHE A 75 4.23 -16.43 11.85
N PRO A 76 3.83 -15.65 12.88
CA PRO A 76 4.19 -15.94 14.26
C PRO A 76 3.65 -17.28 14.78
N ASN A 77 2.56 -17.77 14.19
CA ASN A 77 1.90 -19.02 14.58
C ASN A 77 2.20 -20.20 13.62
N GLY A 78 3.15 -20.04 12.68
CA GLY A 78 3.48 -21.06 11.68
C GLY A 78 2.49 -21.16 10.52
N SER A 79 2.42 -22.34 9.88
CA SER A 79 1.62 -22.55 8.67
C SER A 79 0.13 -22.29 8.92
N SER A 80 -0.45 -21.35 8.17
CA SER A 80 -1.88 -21.02 8.25
C SER A 80 -2.74 -21.75 7.21
N GLY A 81 -2.15 -22.59 6.35
CA GLY A 81 -2.83 -23.19 5.20
C GLY A 81 -2.80 -22.32 3.92
N ARG A 82 -2.16 -21.15 3.97
CA ARG A 82 -1.82 -20.35 2.78
C ARG A 82 -0.62 -20.97 2.07
N PHE A 83 -0.66 -21.03 0.73
CA PHE A 83 0.44 -21.51 -0.11
C PHE A 83 1.57 -20.46 -0.26
N THR A 84 1.91 -19.79 0.84
CA THR A 84 2.89 -18.70 0.95
C THR A 84 3.56 -18.74 2.32
N ASN A 85 4.70 -18.07 2.47
CA ASN A 85 5.36 -17.95 3.79
C ASN A 85 4.65 -16.97 4.74
N GLY A 86 3.82 -16.07 4.19
CA GLY A 86 3.09 -15.06 4.93
C GLY A 86 1.74 -14.73 4.28
N LYS A 87 1.34 -13.45 4.32
CA LYS A 87 0.10 -12.95 3.70
C LYS A 87 0.08 -13.18 2.18
N ASN A 88 -1.06 -13.60 1.65
CA ASN A 88 -1.29 -13.70 0.21
C ASN A 88 -1.86 -12.37 -0.35
N VAL A 89 -2.09 -12.30 -1.67
CA VAL A 89 -2.60 -11.08 -2.33
C VAL A 89 -3.94 -10.60 -1.77
N VAL A 90 -4.81 -11.52 -1.38
CA VAL A 90 -6.14 -11.22 -0.85
C VAL A 90 -6.03 -10.59 0.53
N ASP A 91 -5.14 -11.10 1.39
CA ASP A 91 -4.88 -10.49 2.69
C ASP A 91 -4.41 -9.03 2.54
N LEU A 92 -3.56 -8.75 1.54
CA LEU A 92 -3.08 -7.40 1.27
C LEU A 92 -4.22 -6.50 0.78
N LEU A 93 -5.07 -7.00 -0.12
CA LEU A 93 -6.24 -6.27 -0.62
C LEU A 93 -7.22 -5.94 0.52
N VAL A 94 -7.51 -6.89 1.41
CA VAL A 94 -8.38 -6.66 2.58
C VAL A 94 -7.81 -5.53 3.45
N ASN A 95 -6.50 -5.56 3.73
CA ASN A 95 -5.84 -4.50 4.52
C ASN A 95 -5.89 -3.14 3.82
N SER A 96 -5.79 -3.10 2.48
CA SER A 96 -5.85 -1.85 1.71
C SER A 96 -7.27 -1.30 1.55
N LEU A 97 -8.28 -2.15 1.56
CA LEU A 97 -9.69 -1.79 1.36
C LEU A 97 -10.38 -1.29 2.65
N SER A 98 -9.62 -1.06 3.72
CA SER A 98 -10.16 -0.60 5.01
C SER A 98 -11.27 -1.50 5.56
N PHE A 99 -11.26 -2.80 5.21
CA PHE A 99 -12.09 -3.77 5.92
C PHE A 99 -11.71 -3.69 7.39
N LEU A 100 -12.58 -3.09 8.19
CA LEU A 100 -12.40 -3.07 9.63
C LEU A 100 -12.46 -4.54 10.11
N PRO A 101 -11.52 -4.97 10.97
CA PRO A 101 -11.56 -6.29 11.57
C PRO A 101 -12.81 -6.50 12.43
#